data_AF-A0A0D2BIQ5-F1
#
_entry.id   AF-A0A0D2BIQ5-F1
#
_cell.length_a   1.000
_cell.length_b   1.000
_cell.length_c   1.000
_cell.angle_alpha   90.00
_cell.angle_beta   90.00
_cell.angle_gamma   90.00
#
_symmetry.space_group_name_H-M   'P 1'
#
loop_
_entity.id
_entity.type
_entity.pdbx_description
1 polymer ?
#
loop_
_entity_poly.entity_id
_entity_poly.type
_entity_poly.pdbx_seq_one_letter_code
_entity_poly.pdbx_strand_id
1 'polypeptide(L)'
;MAVGWIDLPQGWRLQDVQAVLNVVIATLSAIAIFVCARWCWQSSFPKIGQRSVPLKDLLTIGTLGEALDVVMLLRWRSLSIQNSKLLGQCVVVVFFSVVALVSGPIARYSSRHSFKLNPLEISGSVAWRFHDCIISAPVTWNATFTSLDRARFPHDQLLDFVPDTTVDWRYRAEEWNSSWSFDCLPTHETAIDLEDVGNCTSNMPDEIPGLQRIISTEMFNTSNGEMGWWHGDYREDNVLKDVLMLIAAVKTTEIDDTSDQVHEIALELAAVHMHNVNVKPEDEDSACDFGTGPVQSASYTKIQCVVRRLPGRMDDEYAAFPDGMVPSCLAQAAVQNYQARFISESVNGKPPGIVAPEDLVRFTQVWMATKDTQNLLTVARSISVQVGIVQLSAAFLAFVLLVFVLIVLGLAAYAYGYLRHRRVFKSRPQSKIDWMIETIDETRGGHGGDEDGQPTPNLQSDETKTGRAEASSAEKRRSLFENAIYHLDREVCAQRNPDCVARSGANEADESPEGLLGEGDSVRPTTTKTTPNAEKPSDSLDTRVSTEVVGAPIVPA
;
A
#
# COMPACT_ATOMS: atom_id res chain seq x y z
N MET A 1 -19.11 17.16 -4.56
CA MET A 1 -17.88 17.42 -3.77
C MET A 1 -17.91 16.49 -2.57
N ALA A 2 -16.98 15.54 -2.47
CA ALA A 2 -16.98 14.53 -1.41
C ALA A 2 -16.53 15.17 -0.08
N VAL A 3 -17.49 15.70 0.67
CA VAL A 3 -17.31 16.32 1.98
C VAL A 3 -16.85 15.24 2.97
N GLY A 4 -15.55 15.12 3.24
CA GLY A 4 -15.08 14.21 4.30
C GLY A 4 -13.60 13.86 4.31
N TRP A 5 -12.86 14.12 3.23
CA TRP A 5 -11.43 13.76 3.13
C TRP A 5 -10.60 14.94 2.63
N ILE A 6 -9.41 15.12 3.21
CA ILE A 6 -8.45 16.16 2.88
C ILE A 6 -7.24 15.49 2.24
N ASP A 7 -6.86 15.96 1.05
CA ASP A 7 -5.67 15.47 0.34
C ASP A 7 -4.41 16.05 1.01
N LEU A 8 -3.45 15.19 1.34
CA LEU A 8 -2.12 15.61 1.80
C LEU A 8 -1.21 15.94 0.60
N PRO A 9 -0.16 16.75 0.81
CA PRO A 9 0.84 17.02 -0.22
C PRO A 9 1.44 15.74 -0.81
N GLN A 10 1.78 15.79 -2.09
CA GLN A 10 2.42 14.67 -2.79
C GLN A 10 3.77 14.34 -2.14
N GLY A 11 4.11 13.04 -2.06
CA GLY A 11 5.36 12.54 -1.49
C GLY A 11 5.24 11.85 -0.13
N TRP A 12 4.12 12.05 0.58
CA TRP A 12 3.87 11.33 1.83
C TRP A 12 3.43 9.89 1.57
N ARG A 13 4.16 8.91 2.11
CA ARG A 13 3.70 7.51 2.10
C ARG A 13 2.64 7.33 3.17
N LEU A 14 1.66 6.47 2.88
CA LEU A 14 0.58 6.15 3.83
C LEU A 14 1.12 5.66 5.18
N GLN A 15 2.19 4.86 5.14
CA GLN A 15 2.86 4.33 6.33
C GLN A 15 3.46 5.44 7.21
N ASP A 16 4.11 6.43 6.60
CA ASP A 16 4.71 7.56 7.31
C ASP A 16 3.63 8.42 7.95
N VAL A 17 2.54 8.70 7.23
CA VAL A 17 1.39 9.44 7.77
C VAL A 17 0.78 8.70 8.95
N GLN A 18 0.60 7.38 8.85
CA GLN A 18 0.07 6.56 9.95
C GLN A 18 0.99 6.54 11.17
N ALA A 19 2.31 6.48 10.97
CA ALA A 19 3.29 6.53 12.04
C ALA A 19 3.27 7.90 12.75
N VAL A 20 3.27 8.99 11.99
CA VAL A 20 3.18 10.35 12.54
C VAL A 20 1.87 10.55 13.30
N LEU A 21 0.74 10.12 12.73
CA LEU A 21 -0.56 10.20 13.41
C LEU A 21 -0.59 9.41 14.71
N ASN A 22 -0.01 8.21 14.74
CA ASN A 22 0.09 7.40 15.95
C ASN A 22 0.84 8.17 17.06
N VAL A 23 2.01 8.74 16.73
CA VAL A 23 2.81 9.53 17.68
C VAL A 23 2.06 10.76 18.16
N VAL A 24 1.38 11.47 17.27
CA VAL A 24 0.58 12.66 17.62
C VAL A 24 -0.57 12.29 18.55
N ILE A 25 -1.33 11.23 18.27
CA ILE A 25 -2.43 10.77 19.12
C ILE A 25 -1.92 10.37 20.51
N ALA A 26 -0.83 9.60 20.58
CA ALA A 26 -0.24 9.17 21.85
C ALA A 26 0.26 10.37 22.67
N THR A 27 0.95 11.31 22.03
CA THR A 27 1.49 12.51 22.69
C THR A 27 0.37 13.42 23.20
N LEU A 28 -0.65 13.68 22.38
CA LEU A 28 -1.81 14.48 22.80
C LEU A 28 -2.57 13.81 23.94
N SER A 29 -2.68 12.49 23.94
CA SER A 29 -3.31 11.73 25.03
C SER A 29 -2.53 11.86 26.34
N ALA A 30 -1.20 11.75 26.29
CA ALA A 30 -0.34 11.95 27.45
C ALA A 30 -0.43 13.37 28.02
N ILE A 31 -0.41 14.39 27.14
CA ILE A 31 -0.56 15.79 27.55
C ILE A 31 -1.97 16.05 28.13
N ALA A 32 -3.03 15.48 27.53
CA ALA A 32 -4.39 15.62 28.05
C ALA A 32 -4.53 15.04 29.46
N ILE A 33 -3.96 13.85 29.71
CA ILE A 33 -3.91 13.23 31.04
C ILE A 33 -3.19 14.14 32.02
N PHE A 34 -2.00 14.65 31.64
CA PHE A 34 -1.22 15.55 32.49
C PHE A 34 -1.98 16.83 32.85
N VAL A 35 -2.57 17.51 31.86
CA VAL A 35 -3.33 18.74 32.06
C VAL A 35 -4.54 18.49 32.95
N CYS A 36 -5.28 17.39 32.73
CA CYS A 36 -6.44 17.04 33.53
C CYS A 36 -6.07 16.74 34.99
N ALA A 37 -5.04 15.92 35.21
CA ALA A 37 -4.53 15.60 36.54
C ALA A 37 -4.10 16.87 37.29
N ARG A 38 -3.39 17.76 36.59
CA ARG A 38 -2.90 19.02 37.16
C ARG A 38 -4.01 20.02 37.46
N TRP A 39 -5.00 20.13 36.58
CA TRP A 39 -6.18 20.98 36.77
C TRP A 39 -7.00 20.56 37.98
N CYS A 40 -7.27 19.25 38.11
CA CYS A 40 -8.07 18.73 39.21
C CYS A 40 -7.36 18.91 40.56
N TRP A 41 -6.04 18.69 40.60
CA TRP A 41 -5.21 19.02 41.75
C TRP A 41 -5.36 20.50 42.15
N GLN A 42 -5.27 21.41 41.18
CA GLN A 42 -5.42 22.84 41.45
C GLN A 42 -6.80 23.21 42.00
N SER A 43 -7.85 22.55 41.50
CA SER A 43 -9.22 22.81 41.93
C SER A 43 -9.49 22.46 43.40
N SER A 44 -8.63 21.65 44.02
CA SER A 44 -8.74 21.25 45.43
C SER A 44 -8.07 22.25 46.39
N PHE A 45 -7.21 23.15 45.89
CA PHE A 45 -6.48 24.11 46.72
C PHE A 45 -7.31 25.09 47.56
N PRO A 46 -8.49 25.57 47.13
CA PRO A 46 -9.29 26.51 47.93
C PRO A 46 -9.77 25.92 49.26
N LYS A 47 -9.82 24.58 49.39
CA LYS A 47 -10.36 23.88 50.57
C LYS A 47 -9.31 23.55 51.63
N ILE A 48 -8.03 23.76 51.34
CA ILE A 48 -6.89 23.36 52.19
C ILE A 48 -6.68 24.31 53.39
N GLY A 49 -7.41 25.42 53.47
CA GLY A 49 -7.45 26.27 54.66
C GLY A 49 -8.29 25.71 55.82
N GLN A 50 -8.97 24.58 55.63
CA GLN A 50 -9.78 23.92 56.66
C GLN A 50 -9.00 22.73 57.25
N ARG A 51 -8.96 22.64 58.59
CA ARG A 51 -8.16 21.70 59.41
C ARG A 51 -8.34 20.19 59.14
N SER A 52 -9.20 19.80 58.20
CA SER A 52 -9.45 18.41 57.82
C SER A 52 -9.83 18.32 56.34
N VAL A 53 -8.84 18.19 55.46
CA VAL A 53 -9.09 17.93 54.04
C VAL A 53 -9.33 16.43 53.86
N PRO A 54 -10.49 15.99 53.34
CA PRO A 54 -10.73 14.57 53.14
C PRO A 54 -9.77 14.03 52.08
N LEU A 55 -9.13 12.89 52.34
CA LEU A 55 -8.10 12.27 51.49
C LEU A 55 -8.50 12.15 50.00
N LYS A 56 -9.80 12.00 49.74
CA LYS A 56 -10.39 11.95 48.39
C LYS A 56 -10.21 13.23 47.56
N ASP A 57 -10.09 14.40 48.20
CA ASP A 57 -9.89 15.69 47.51
C ASP A 57 -8.40 15.90 47.16
N LEU A 58 -7.50 15.11 47.74
CA LEU A 58 -6.05 15.11 47.50
C LEU A 58 -5.61 13.99 46.52
N LEU A 59 -6.47 13.03 46.23
CA LEU A 59 -6.12 11.93 45.33
C LEU A 59 -6.15 12.43 43.86
N THR A 60 -4.98 12.45 43.23
CA THR A 60 -4.87 12.59 41.77
C THR A 60 -4.48 11.28 41.13
N ILE A 61 -5.05 11.05 39.96
CA ILE A 61 -4.87 9.86 39.16
C ILE A 61 -4.14 10.31 37.91
N GLY A 62 -2.88 9.88 37.76
CA GLY A 62 -2.02 10.23 36.63
C GLY A 62 -1.77 9.07 35.68
N THR A 63 -2.11 7.84 36.09
CA THR A 63 -1.83 6.63 35.33
C THR A 63 -3.03 5.70 35.25
N LEU A 64 -3.05 4.82 34.24
CA LEU A 64 -4.10 3.82 34.07
C LEU A 64 -4.18 2.85 35.27
N GLY A 65 -3.03 2.46 35.83
CA GLY A 65 -2.96 1.59 37.01
C GLY A 65 -3.65 2.22 38.22
N GLU A 66 -3.32 3.48 38.52
CA GLU A 66 -3.98 4.22 39.60
C GLU A 66 -5.50 4.35 39.38
N ALA A 67 -5.95 4.53 38.12
CA ALA A 67 -7.37 4.63 37.81
C ALA A 67 -8.10 3.30 38.09
N LEU A 68 -7.50 2.16 37.72
CA LEU A 68 -8.07 0.84 37.93
C LEU A 68 -8.10 0.47 39.43
N ASP A 69 -7.02 0.75 40.16
CA ASP A 69 -6.93 0.52 41.60
C ASP A 69 -8.03 1.28 42.33
N VAL A 70 -8.24 2.55 41.97
CA VAL A 70 -9.28 3.41 42.54
C VAL A 70 -10.68 2.89 42.23
N VAL A 71 -10.94 2.44 41.00
CA VAL A 71 -12.24 1.86 40.61
C VAL A 71 -12.51 0.54 41.35
N MET A 72 -11.50 -0.31 41.51
CA MET A 72 -11.60 -1.57 42.26
C MET A 72 -11.81 -1.31 43.76
N LEU A 73 -11.04 -0.39 44.35
CA LEU A 73 -11.12 -0.03 45.77
C LEU A 73 -12.46 0.63 46.13
N LEU A 74 -12.97 1.53 45.29
CA LEU A 74 -14.23 2.25 45.56
C LEU A 74 -15.49 1.48 45.14
N ARG A 75 -15.32 0.28 44.57
CA ARG A 75 -16.31 -0.79 44.32
C ARG A 75 -17.75 -0.29 44.13
N TRP A 76 -18.14 0.16 42.93
CA TRP A 76 -19.48 0.68 42.50
C TRP A 76 -20.11 1.81 43.35
N ARG A 77 -19.78 1.95 44.63
CA ARG A 77 -20.19 3.02 45.55
C ARG A 77 -19.55 4.36 45.17
N SER A 78 -18.52 4.32 44.32
CA SER A 78 -17.91 5.47 43.62
C SER A 78 -18.86 6.27 42.72
N LEU A 79 -20.00 5.71 42.29
CA LEU A 79 -20.95 6.40 41.41
C LEU A 79 -21.81 7.46 42.14
N SER A 80 -21.57 7.66 43.44
CA SER A 80 -22.19 8.75 44.20
C SER A 80 -21.73 10.12 43.68
N ILE A 81 -22.69 11.04 43.50
CA ILE A 81 -22.49 12.44 43.07
C ILE A 81 -21.41 13.15 43.90
N GLN A 82 -21.19 12.73 45.15
CA GLN A 82 -20.19 13.25 46.06
C GLN A 82 -18.73 13.05 45.58
N ASN A 83 -18.45 12.13 44.65
CA ASN A 83 -17.12 11.84 44.12
C ASN A 83 -17.01 12.09 42.60
N SER A 84 -17.89 12.93 42.04
CA SER A 84 -17.98 13.21 40.60
C SER A 84 -16.67 13.71 39.96
N LYS A 85 -15.86 14.48 40.68
CA LYS A 85 -14.54 14.94 40.20
C LYS A 85 -13.56 13.80 39.96
N LEU A 86 -13.48 12.89 40.93
CA LEU A 86 -12.57 11.75 40.92
C LEU A 86 -13.03 10.71 39.88
N LEU A 87 -14.34 10.53 39.74
CA LEU A 87 -14.94 9.76 38.64
C LEU A 87 -14.59 10.36 37.26
N GLY A 88 -14.71 11.69 37.12
CA GLY A 88 -14.33 12.40 35.90
C GLY A 88 -12.86 12.22 35.52
N GLN A 89 -11.95 12.30 36.50
CA GLN A 89 -10.53 12.02 36.28
C GLN A 89 -10.28 10.58 35.83
N CYS A 90 -10.89 9.59 36.50
CA CYS A 90 -10.80 8.18 36.07
C CYS A 90 -11.26 8.00 34.62
N VAL A 91 -12.41 8.56 34.26
CA VAL A 91 -12.95 8.45 32.90
C VAL A 91 -12.01 9.06 31.88
N VAL A 92 -11.46 10.25 32.14
CA VAL A 92 -10.51 10.92 31.23
C VAL A 92 -9.22 10.10 31.09
N VAL A 93 -8.64 9.63 32.19
CA VAL A 93 -7.40 8.84 32.18
C VAL A 93 -7.60 7.53 31.44
N VAL A 94 -8.67 6.79 31.72
CA VAL A 94 -8.99 5.53 31.03
C VAL A 94 -9.25 5.79 29.55
N PHE A 95 -10.05 6.79 29.20
CA PHE A 95 -10.37 7.11 27.81
C PHE A 95 -9.12 7.45 27.00
N PHE A 96 -8.29 8.40 27.45
CA PHE A 96 -7.07 8.77 26.73
C PHE A 96 -6.01 7.66 26.73
N SER A 97 -5.94 6.82 27.77
CA SER A 97 -5.06 5.64 27.76
C SER A 97 -5.50 4.60 26.74
N VAL A 98 -6.81 4.35 26.61
CA VAL A 98 -7.37 3.45 25.58
C VAL A 98 -7.13 4.05 24.20
N VAL A 99 -7.39 5.35 23.99
CA VAL A 99 -7.13 6.04 22.72
C VAL A 99 -5.65 5.98 22.33
N ALA A 100 -4.73 6.10 23.29
CA ALA A 100 -3.29 5.93 23.06
C ALA A 100 -2.90 4.48 22.73
N LEU A 101 -3.61 3.48 23.27
CA LEU A 101 -3.40 2.07 22.92
C LEU A 101 -3.94 1.74 21.51
N VAL A 102 -5.09 2.30 21.15
CA VAL A 102 -5.73 2.07 19.83
C VAL A 102 -5.36 3.12 18.79
N SER A 103 -4.33 3.91 19.04
CA SER A 103 -3.86 4.99 18.16
C SER A 103 -3.44 4.48 16.77
N GLY A 104 -2.81 3.29 16.70
CA GLY A 104 -2.46 2.63 15.44
C GLY A 104 -3.68 2.33 14.57
N PRO A 105 -4.67 1.56 15.07
CA PRO A 105 -5.94 1.36 14.38
C PRO A 105 -6.65 2.66 13.99
N ILE A 106 -6.71 3.66 14.89
CA ILE A 106 -7.33 4.95 14.59
C ILE A 106 -6.62 5.65 13.42
N ALA A 107 -5.28 5.70 13.43
CA ALA A 107 -4.47 6.28 12.36
C ALA A 107 -4.69 5.56 11.01
N ARG A 108 -4.88 4.24 11.03
CA ARG A 108 -5.20 3.46 9.84
C ARG A 108 -6.60 3.74 9.30
N TYR A 109 -7.60 3.95 10.14
CA TYR A 109 -8.96 4.28 9.69
C TYR A 109 -9.14 5.75 9.31
N SER A 110 -8.34 6.64 9.89
CA SER A 110 -8.38 8.08 9.59
C SER A 110 -7.57 8.47 8.36
N SER A 111 -6.78 7.55 7.80
CA SER A 111 -6.01 7.74 6.57
C SER A 111 -6.37 6.69 5.52
N ARG A 112 -6.35 7.07 4.24
CA ARG A 112 -6.51 6.11 3.15
C ARG A 112 -5.66 6.47 1.96
N HIS A 113 -5.24 5.46 1.21
CA HIS A 113 -4.67 5.67 -0.10
C HIS A 113 -5.78 6.07 -1.07
N SER A 114 -5.56 7.16 -1.81
CA SER A 114 -6.39 7.57 -2.91
C SER A 114 -5.51 7.94 -4.08
N PHE A 115 -6.12 8.33 -5.18
CA PHE A 115 -5.41 8.77 -6.36
C PHE A 115 -6.03 10.06 -6.85
N LYS A 116 -5.17 10.95 -7.34
CA LYS A 116 -5.59 12.18 -7.99
C LYS A 116 -5.00 12.21 -9.38
N LEU A 117 -5.85 12.52 -10.35
CA LEU A 117 -5.44 12.74 -11.72
C LEU A 117 -4.88 14.16 -11.80
N ASN A 118 -3.58 14.26 -12.04
CA ASN A 118 -2.93 15.54 -12.29
C ASN A 118 -2.34 15.50 -13.70
N PRO A 119 -2.56 16.56 -14.51
CA PRO A 119 -1.86 16.70 -15.77
C PRO A 119 -0.36 16.88 -15.48
N LEU A 120 0.46 15.99 -16.03
CA LEU A 120 1.91 16.07 -15.95
C LEU A 120 2.47 15.94 -17.36
N GLU A 121 3.56 16.66 -17.63
CA GLU A 121 4.32 16.46 -18.87
C GLU A 121 5.09 15.15 -18.77
N ILE A 122 4.71 14.19 -19.63
CA ILE A 122 5.35 12.88 -19.72
C ILE A 122 6.02 12.76 -21.07
N SER A 123 7.25 12.26 -21.05
CA SER A 123 7.94 11.81 -22.24
C SER A 123 7.33 10.51 -22.77
N GLY A 124 7.10 10.46 -24.06
CA GLY A 124 6.68 9.25 -24.76
C GLY A 124 7.18 9.30 -26.19
N SER A 125 6.86 8.26 -26.96
CA SER A 125 7.28 8.16 -28.36
C SER A 125 6.12 8.49 -29.28
N VAL A 126 6.36 9.33 -30.29
CA VAL A 126 5.38 9.59 -31.36
C VAL A 126 5.50 8.55 -32.47
N ALA A 127 4.37 8.23 -33.09
CA ALA A 127 4.30 7.34 -34.23
C ALA A 127 5.04 7.91 -35.45
N TRP A 128 5.71 7.04 -36.21
CA TRP A 128 6.45 7.37 -37.42
C TRP A 128 6.37 6.22 -38.45
N ARG A 129 6.05 6.57 -39.70
CA ARG A 129 5.86 5.70 -40.88
C ARG A 129 7.06 4.88 -41.33
N PHE A 130 8.18 4.89 -40.62
CA PHE A 130 9.42 4.27 -41.12
C PHE A 130 9.38 2.74 -41.11
N HIS A 131 8.59 2.14 -40.22
CA HIS A 131 8.56 0.69 -40.02
C HIS A 131 7.21 0.08 -40.41
N ASP A 132 7.24 -0.99 -41.20
CA ASP A 132 6.09 -1.74 -41.70
C ASP A 132 5.86 -3.05 -40.94
N CYS A 133 6.85 -3.49 -40.17
CA CYS A 133 6.82 -4.73 -39.42
C CYS A 133 7.57 -4.63 -38.08
N ILE A 134 7.04 -5.31 -37.05
CA ILE A 134 7.75 -5.65 -35.82
C ILE A 134 7.36 -7.06 -35.40
N ILE A 135 8.38 -7.90 -35.18
CA ILE A 135 8.24 -9.26 -34.66
C ILE A 135 9.22 -9.43 -33.49
N SER A 136 9.01 -10.47 -32.68
CA SER A 136 9.88 -10.84 -31.57
C SER A 136 10.03 -9.77 -30.47
N ALA A 137 8.98 -8.98 -30.23
CA ALA A 137 8.94 -7.96 -29.18
C ALA A 137 7.92 -8.22 -28.05
N PRO A 138 7.77 -9.45 -27.52
CA PRO A 138 6.69 -9.79 -26.58
C PRO A 138 6.78 -9.02 -25.26
N VAL A 139 7.98 -8.64 -24.80
CA VAL A 139 8.15 -7.85 -23.57
C VAL A 139 7.57 -6.44 -23.76
N THR A 140 7.87 -5.80 -24.90
CA THR A 140 7.37 -4.48 -25.24
C THR A 140 5.85 -4.52 -25.43
N TRP A 141 5.33 -5.53 -26.15
CA TRP A 141 3.90 -5.69 -26.32
C TRP A 141 3.18 -5.87 -24.99
N ASN A 142 3.68 -6.71 -24.08
CA ASN A 142 3.06 -6.93 -22.78
C ASN A 142 3.09 -5.68 -21.88
N ALA A 143 4.21 -4.93 -21.90
CA ALA A 143 4.33 -3.67 -21.17
C ALA A 143 3.31 -2.63 -21.68
N THR A 144 3.20 -2.48 -23.00
CA THR A 144 2.22 -1.59 -23.63
C THR A 144 0.79 -2.04 -23.40
N PHE A 145 0.49 -3.34 -23.53
CA PHE A 145 -0.83 -3.93 -23.25
C PHE A 145 -1.27 -3.60 -21.82
N THR A 146 -0.40 -3.87 -20.85
CA THR A 146 -0.66 -3.59 -19.44
C THR A 146 -0.84 -2.09 -19.19
N SER A 147 -0.05 -1.24 -19.84
CA SER A 147 -0.14 0.22 -19.74
C SER A 147 -1.51 0.73 -20.25
N LEU A 148 -1.95 0.29 -21.43
CA LEU A 148 -3.24 0.66 -22.02
C LEU A 148 -4.43 0.21 -21.15
N ASP A 149 -4.38 -1.01 -20.63
CA ASP A 149 -5.44 -1.53 -19.76
C ASP A 149 -5.51 -0.81 -18.43
N ARG A 150 -4.37 -0.53 -17.79
CA ARG A 150 -4.31 0.30 -16.59
C ARG A 150 -4.85 1.69 -16.87
N ALA A 151 -4.52 2.28 -18.01
CA ALA A 151 -5.00 3.59 -18.43
C ALA A 151 -6.49 3.62 -18.77
N ARG A 152 -7.12 2.44 -18.98
CA ARG A 152 -8.46 2.29 -19.58
C ARG A 152 -8.57 2.97 -20.94
N PHE A 153 -7.52 2.82 -21.75
CA PHE A 153 -7.53 3.28 -23.13
C PHE A 153 -8.61 2.49 -23.91
N PRO A 154 -9.44 3.15 -24.73
CA PRO A 154 -10.55 2.48 -25.36
C PRO A 154 -10.08 1.60 -26.53
N HIS A 155 -10.93 0.69 -26.98
CA HIS A 155 -10.63 -0.24 -28.08
C HIS A 155 -10.94 0.35 -29.47
N ASP A 156 -11.53 1.54 -29.51
CA ASP A 156 -12.04 2.20 -30.72
C ASP A 156 -11.10 3.30 -31.24
N GLN A 157 -9.86 3.40 -30.75
CA GLN A 157 -8.89 4.44 -31.15
C GLN A 157 -7.48 3.88 -31.35
N LEU A 158 -6.66 4.55 -32.17
CA LEU A 158 -5.22 4.29 -32.23
C LEU A 158 -4.40 5.35 -31.51
N LEU A 159 -3.21 4.96 -31.06
CA LEU A 159 -2.27 5.86 -30.41
C LEU A 159 -1.31 6.47 -31.44
N ASP A 160 -1.40 7.79 -31.62
CA ASP A 160 -0.36 8.55 -32.33
C ASP A 160 0.86 8.84 -31.44
N PHE A 161 0.68 8.67 -30.12
CA PHE A 161 1.68 8.90 -29.09
C PHE A 161 1.58 7.81 -28.03
N VAL A 162 2.68 7.13 -27.75
CA VAL A 162 2.77 6.09 -26.73
C VAL A 162 3.53 6.66 -25.52
N PRO A 163 2.87 6.94 -24.39
CA PRO A 163 3.53 7.40 -23.18
C PRO A 163 4.46 6.32 -22.63
N ASP A 164 5.47 6.74 -21.85
CA ASP A 164 6.31 5.80 -21.10
C ASP A 164 5.45 4.81 -20.29
N THR A 165 5.62 3.51 -20.59
CA THR A 165 4.88 2.40 -19.96
C THR A 165 5.14 2.26 -18.45
N THR A 166 6.18 2.92 -17.92
CA THR A 166 6.47 2.93 -16.49
C THR A 166 5.58 3.90 -15.69
N VAL A 167 4.88 4.82 -16.38
CA VAL A 167 4.05 5.83 -15.74
C VAL A 167 2.57 5.41 -15.76
N ASP A 168 1.89 5.47 -14.61
CA ASP A 168 0.47 5.13 -14.51
C ASP A 168 -0.42 6.29 -15.00
N TRP A 169 -0.47 6.51 -16.31
CA TRP A 169 -1.35 7.50 -16.93
C TRP A 169 -2.79 6.98 -17.05
N ARG A 170 -3.74 7.90 -17.31
CA ARG A 170 -5.16 7.61 -17.51
C ARG A 170 -5.66 8.25 -18.77
N TYR A 171 -6.44 7.51 -19.55
CA TYR A 171 -7.05 8.02 -20.76
C TYR A 171 -8.14 9.05 -20.43
N ARG A 172 -8.14 10.16 -21.18
CA ARG A 172 -9.14 11.21 -21.17
C ARG A 172 -9.32 11.72 -22.60
N ALA A 173 -10.48 11.55 -23.19
CA ALA A 173 -10.68 11.84 -24.62
C ALA A 173 -10.26 13.27 -25.04
N GLU A 174 -10.36 14.24 -24.14
CA GLU A 174 -9.97 15.64 -24.37
C GLU A 174 -8.45 15.88 -24.45
N GLU A 175 -7.63 15.00 -23.90
CA GLU A 175 -6.16 15.10 -23.92
C GLU A 175 -5.54 14.33 -25.10
N TRP A 176 -6.35 13.49 -25.77
CA TRP A 176 -5.91 12.56 -26.79
C TRP A 176 -6.46 12.97 -28.15
N ASN A 177 -5.57 13.09 -29.12
CA ASN A 177 -5.89 13.59 -30.45
C ASN A 177 -5.67 12.52 -31.53
N SER A 178 -6.13 11.30 -31.26
CA SER A 178 -5.97 10.12 -32.11
C SER A 178 -6.37 10.37 -33.57
N SER A 179 -5.51 10.06 -34.53
CA SER A 179 -5.78 10.28 -35.95
C SER A 179 -6.73 9.25 -36.55
N TRP A 180 -6.85 8.09 -35.90
CA TRP A 180 -7.61 6.94 -36.38
C TRP A 180 -8.56 6.38 -35.31
N SER A 181 -9.71 5.87 -35.78
CA SER A 181 -10.69 5.13 -34.99
C SER A 181 -10.89 3.72 -35.50
N PHE A 182 -11.22 2.80 -34.59
CA PHE A 182 -11.55 1.40 -34.84
C PHE A 182 -13.05 1.18 -34.63
N ASP A 183 -13.71 0.60 -35.62
CA ASP A 183 -15.08 0.08 -35.47
C ASP A 183 -15.06 -1.42 -35.76
N CYS A 184 -15.08 -2.24 -34.71
CA CYS A 184 -14.87 -3.69 -34.81
C CYS A 184 -16.12 -4.49 -34.44
N LEU A 185 -16.45 -5.44 -35.30
CA LEU A 185 -17.45 -6.49 -35.07
C LEU A 185 -16.75 -7.76 -34.57
N PRO A 186 -16.95 -8.16 -33.30
CA PRO A 186 -16.36 -9.37 -32.76
C PRO A 186 -17.18 -10.61 -33.15
N THR A 187 -16.48 -11.69 -33.47
CA THR A 187 -17.01 -13.06 -33.55
C THR A 187 -16.39 -13.86 -32.42
N HIS A 188 -17.22 -14.21 -31.43
CA HIS A 188 -16.79 -15.07 -30.33
C HIS A 188 -16.54 -16.50 -30.83
N GLU A 189 -15.97 -17.32 -29.94
CA GLU A 189 -15.58 -18.70 -30.21
C GLU A 189 -16.69 -19.46 -30.97
N THR A 190 -16.36 -19.87 -32.18
CA THR A 190 -17.25 -20.58 -33.09
C THR A 190 -16.55 -21.83 -33.60
N ALA A 191 -17.20 -22.99 -33.45
CA ALA A 191 -16.69 -24.26 -33.95
C ALA A 191 -16.72 -24.30 -35.49
N ILE A 192 -15.72 -24.95 -36.09
CA ILE A 192 -15.61 -25.12 -37.54
C ILE A 192 -14.96 -26.45 -37.87
N ASP A 193 -15.47 -27.12 -38.90
CA ASP A 193 -14.85 -28.34 -39.42
C ASP A 193 -13.76 -27.95 -40.43
N LEU A 194 -12.52 -28.39 -40.21
CA LEU A 194 -11.39 -28.14 -41.11
C LEU A 194 -10.79 -29.46 -41.59
N GLU A 195 -10.31 -29.46 -42.82
CA GLU A 195 -9.62 -30.60 -43.44
C GLU A 195 -8.48 -30.03 -44.28
N ASP A 196 -7.29 -30.58 -44.09
CA ASP A 196 -6.13 -30.32 -44.94
C ASP A 196 -6.21 -31.25 -46.16
N VAL A 197 -6.25 -30.67 -47.36
CA VAL A 197 -6.36 -31.39 -48.62
C VAL A 197 -5.00 -31.76 -49.25
N GLY A 198 -3.89 -31.38 -48.61
CA GLY A 198 -2.52 -31.64 -49.07
C GLY A 198 -2.13 -30.80 -50.29
N ASN A 199 -2.83 -29.70 -50.55
CA ASN A 199 -2.51 -28.79 -51.64
C ASN A 199 -1.48 -27.77 -51.14
N CYS A 200 -0.21 -28.21 -51.11
CA CYS A 200 0.94 -27.50 -50.56
C CYS A 200 1.34 -26.21 -51.32
N THR A 201 0.42 -25.29 -51.52
CA THR A 201 0.72 -23.97 -52.10
C THR A 201 1.18 -23.02 -51.00
N SER A 202 1.78 -21.88 -51.37
CA SER A 202 2.14 -20.83 -50.40
C SER A 202 0.94 -20.14 -49.75
N ASN A 203 -0.29 -20.57 -50.03
CA ASN A 203 -1.53 -19.92 -49.64
C ASN A 203 -2.36 -20.88 -48.77
N MET A 204 -2.39 -20.62 -47.46
CA MET A 204 -3.03 -21.50 -46.46
C MET A 204 -4.52 -21.83 -46.74
N PRO A 205 -5.36 -20.92 -47.25
CA PRO A 205 -6.72 -21.26 -47.66
C PRO A 205 -6.84 -22.24 -48.83
N ASP A 206 -5.76 -22.55 -49.55
CA ASP A 206 -5.76 -23.61 -50.57
C ASP A 206 -5.39 -24.97 -49.97
N GLU A 207 -4.51 -25.00 -48.96
CA GLU A 207 -4.16 -26.20 -48.18
C GLU A 207 -5.31 -26.62 -47.25
N ILE A 208 -5.96 -25.64 -46.61
CA ILE A 208 -7.15 -25.85 -45.76
C ILE A 208 -8.32 -24.98 -46.30
N PRO A 209 -9.10 -25.48 -47.28
CA PRO A 209 -10.21 -24.73 -47.90
C PRO A 209 -11.26 -24.22 -46.92
N GLY A 210 -11.44 -24.91 -45.78
CA GLY A 210 -12.36 -24.50 -44.73
C GLY A 210 -12.08 -23.11 -44.16
N LEU A 211 -10.83 -22.63 -44.23
CA LEU A 211 -10.42 -21.31 -43.73
C LEU A 211 -11.04 -20.15 -44.53
N GLN A 212 -11.47 -20.38 -45.77
CA GLN A 212 -12.16 -19.37 -46.59
C GLN A 212 -13.51 -18.96 -46.00
N ARG A 213 -14.07 -19.75 -45.06
CA ARG A 213 -15.28 -19.38 -44.31
C ARG A 213 -14.99 -18.43 -43.14
N ILE A 214 -13.74 -18.36 -42.70
CA ILE A 214 -13.34 -17.54 -41.55
C ILE A 214 -13.05 -16.12 -42.02
N ILE A 215 -12.23 -15.94 -43.05
CA ILE A 215 -11.87 -14.64 -43.61
C ILE A 215 -12.65 -14.40 -44.90
N SER A 216 -13.15 -13.18 -45.10
CA SER A 216 -13.94 -12.80 -46.27
C SER A 216 -13.09 -12.74 -47.57
N THR A 217 -12.85 -13.89 -48.21
CA THR A 217 -12.05 -13.99 -49.46
C THR A 217 -12.64 -13.21 -50.64
N GLU A 218 -13.94 -12.89 -50.61
CA GLU A 218 -14.56 -11.99 -51.59
C GLU A 218 -14.07 -10.54 -51.45
N MET A 219 -13.68 -10.14 -50.24
CA MET A 219 -13.20 -8.79 -49.93
C MET A 219 -11.69 -8.67 -50.10
N PHE A 220 -10.94 -9.66 -49.62
CA PHE A 220 -9.46 -9.65 -49.56
C PHE A 220 -8.85 -10.60 -50.59
N ASN A 221 -7.94 -10.09 -51.41
CA ASN A 221 -7.26 -10.90 -52.41
C ASN A 221 -6.08 -11.67 -51.81
N THR A 222 -6.17 -13.00 -51.82
CA THR A 222 -5.11 -13.90 -51.33
C THR A 222 -3.80 -13.77 -52.12
N SER A 223 -3.82 -13.31 -53.37
CA SER A 223 -2.61 -13.22 -54.21
C SER A 223 -1.79 -11.94 -54.04
N ASN A 224 -2.37 -10.89 -53.44
CA ASN A 224 -1.77 -9.53 -53.45
C ASN A 224 -1.10 -9.15 -52.13
N GLY A 225 -0.88 -10.10 -51.22
CA GLY A 225 -0.36 -9.81 -49.89
C GLY A 225 -1.33 -9.07 -48.97
N GLU A 226 -2.60 -8.93 -49.39
CA GLU A 226 -3.70 -8.42 -48.54
C GLU A 226 -4.05 -9.42 -47.43
N MET A 227 -3.54 -10.65 -47.49
CA MET A 227 -3.73 -11.68 -46.48
C MET A 227 -2.38 -12.26 -46.07
N GLY A 228 -2.23 -12.56 -44.78
CA GLY A 228 -1.07 -13.23 -44.24
C GLY A 228 -1.47 -14.11 -43.06
N TRP A 229 -0.69 -15.14 -42.81
CA TRP A 229 -0.96 -16.09 -41.74
C TRP A 229 0.35 -16.52 -41.10
N TRP A 230 0.25 -17.01 -39.87
CA TRP A 230 1.33 -17.68 -39.17
C TRP A 230 0.73 -18.66 -38.18
N HIS A 231 1.47 -19.69 -37.79
CA HIS A 231 1.03 -20.61 -36.75
C HIS A 231 2.14 -20.94 -35.75
N GLY A 232 1.72 -21.40 -34.59
CA GLY A 232 2.57 -22.04 -33.60
C GLY A 232 1.88 -23.30 -33.10
N ASP A 233 2.64 -24.35 -32.88
CA ASP A 233 2.11 -25.68 -32.58
C ASP A 233 2.79 -26.31 -31.35
N TYR A 234 2.13 -27.35 -30.82
CA TYR A 234 2.70 -28.28 -29.87
C TYR A 234 2.51 -29.71 -30.39
N ARG A 235 3.63 -30.45 -30.48
CA ARG A 235 3.69 -31.81 -31.04
C ARG A 235 3.78 -32.87 -29.94
N GLU A 236 2.99 -33.93 -30.05
CA GLU A 236 2.99 -35.11 -29.18
C GLU A 236 2.79 -36.37 -30.04
N ASP A 237 3.63 -37.41 -29.90
CA ASP A 237 3.46 -38.73 -30.52
C ASP A 237 3.06 -38.76 -32.02
N ASN A 238 3.71 -37.94 -32.84
CA ASN A 238 3.47 -37.79 -34.30
C ASN A 238 2.14 -37.13 -34.71
N VAL A 239 1.46 -36.45 -33.79
CA VAL A 239 0.37 -35.53 -34.11
C VAL A 239 0.72 -34.12 -33.63
N LEU A 240 0.22 -33.11 -34.34
CA LEU A 240 0.20 -31.74 -33.83
C LEU A 240 -1.00 -31.65 -32.90
N LYS A 241 -0.75 -31.86 -31.61
CA LYS A 241 -1.78 -31.95 -30.59
C LYS A 241 -2.64 -30.68 -30.58
N ASP A 242 -2.01 -29.52 -30.62
CA ASP A 242 -2.69 -28.23 -30.65
C ASP A 242 -1.91 -27.25 -31.55
N VAL A 243 -2.62 -26.57 -32.45
CA VAL A 243 -2.09 -25.53 -33.34
C VAL A 243 -2.88 -24.24 -33.11
N LEU A 244 -2.17 -23.14 -32.87
CA LEU A 244 -2.70 -21.79 -32.87
C LEU A 244 -2.27 -21.11 -34.17
N MET A 245 -3.22 -20.83 -35.05
CA MET A 245 -3.01 -20.12 -36.30
C MET A 245 -3.66 -18.75 -36.23
N LEU A 246 -2.93 -17.71 -36.61
CA LEU A 246 -3.49 -16.37 -36.79
C LEU A 246 -3.54 -16.07 -38.28
N ILE A 247 -4.66 -15.52 -38.73
CA ILE A 247 -4.87 -15.06 -40.11
C ILE A 247 -5.25 -13.59 -40.05
N ALA A 248 -4.46 -12.75 -40.69
CA ALA A 248 -4.71 -11.32 -40.81
C ALA A 248 -5.00 -10.99 -42.28
N ALA A 249 -5.98 -10.12 -42.51
CA ALA A 249 -6.28 -9.60 -43.83
C ALA A 249 -6.54 -8.09 -43.75
N VAL A 250 -5.98 -7.33 -44.68
CA VAL A 250 -5.96 -5.87 -44.68
C VAL A 250 -6.17 -5.37 -46.10
N LYS A 251 -7.08 -4.43 -46.27
CA LYS A 251 -7.35 -3.79 -47.56
C LYS A 251 -7.74 -2.35 -47.38
N THR A 252 -7.13 -1.48 -48.15
CA THR A 252 -7.57 -0.09 -48.24
C THR A 252 -8.88 0.00 -49.01
N THR A 253 -9.92 0.56 -48.38
CA THR A 253 -11.27 0.68 -48.97
C THR A 253 -11.56 2.08 -49.51
N GLU A 254 -10.94 3.11 -48.93
CA GLU A 254 -11.12 4.50 -49.36
C GLU A 254 -9.77 5.25 -49.35
N ILE A 255 -9.43 5.84 -50.50
CA ILE A 255 -8.24 6.68 -50.72
C ILE A 255 -8.72 8.00 -51.32
N ASP A 256 -8.18 9.11 -50.85
CA ASP A 256 -8.36 10.39 -51.53
C ASP A 256 -7.41 10.47 -52.74
N ASP A 257 -7.98 10.35 -53.93
CA ASP A 257 -7.26 10.40 -55.21
C ASP A 257 -6.41 11.68 -55.39
N THR A 258 -6.73 12.77 -54.68
CA THR A 258 -6.01 14.03 -54.82
C THR A 258 -4.78 14.15 -53.93
N SER A 259 -4.83 13.59 -52.72
CA SER A 259 -3.75 13.66 -51.73
C SER A 259 -2.98 12.35 -51.59
N ASP A 260 -3.48 11.26 -52.20
CA ASP A 260 -3.00 9.89 -52.01
C ASP A 260 -3.06 9.45 -50.53
N GLN A 261 -3.93 10.08 -49.74
CA GLN A 261 -4.13 9.75 -48.33
C GLN A 261 -5.18 8.66 -48.18
N VAL A 262 -4.84 7.67 -47.35
CA VAL A 262 -5.78 6.61 -46.97
C VAL A 262 -6.77 7.12 -45.92
N HIS A 263 -8.06 6.92 -46.16
CA HIS A 263 -9.13 7.33 -45.25
C HIS A 263 -9.79 6.15 -44.55
N GLU A 264 -9.92 5.01 -45.22
CA GLU A 264 -10.57 3.82 -44.66
C GLU A 264 -9.82 2.54 -45.03
N ILE A 265 -9.66 1.66 -44.04
CA ILE A 265 -9.04 0.34 -44.17
C ILE A 265 -9.97 -0.70 -43.57
N ALA A 266 -10.24 -1.75 -44.32
CA ALA A 266 -10.84 -2.97 -43.81
C ALA A 266 -9.75 -3.88 -43.25
N LEU A 267 -9.93 -4.34 -42.01
CA LEU A 267 -9.03 -5.26 -41.32
C LEU A 267 -9.84 -6.45 -40.79
N GLU A 268 -9.41 -7.67 -41.11
CA GLU A 268 -9.87 -8.88 -40.43
C GLU A 268 -8.69 -9.56 -39.73
N LEU A 269 -8.89 -9.98 -38.48
CA LEU A 269 -7.91 -10.78 -37.74
C LEU A 269 -8.64 -11.93 -37.07
N ALA A 270 -8.24 -13.16 -37.36
CA ALA A 270 -8.82 -14.36 -36.80
C ALA A 270 -7.74 -15.19 -36.09
N ALA A 271 -8.10 -15.73 -34.92
CA ALA A 271 -7.32 -16.75 -34.23
C ALA A 271 -8.06 -18.09 -34.36
N VAL A 272 -7.39 -19.07 -34.95
CA VAL A 272 -7.91 -20.41 -35.21
C VAL A 272 -7.14 -21.37 -34.31
N HIS A 273 -7.87 -22.10 -33.47
CA HIS A 273 -7.34 -23.23 -32.72
C HIS A 273 -7.73 -24.52 -33.44
N MET A 274 -6.74 -25.36 -33.71
CA MET A 274 -6.91 -26.67 -34.30
C MET A 274 -6.33 -27.72 -33.37
N HIS A 275 -7.11 -28.75 -33.05
CA HIS A 275 -6.72 -29.83 -32.17
C HIS A 275 -6.52 -31.11 -32.97
N ASN A 276 -5.43 -31.82 -32.66
CA ASN A 276 -5.03 -33.09 -33.24
C ASN A 276 -4.98 -33.04 -34.78
N VAL A 277 -4.08 -32.21 -35.29
CA VAL A 277 -3.79 -32.06 -36.73
C VAL A 277 -2.72 -33.09 -37.13
N ASN A 278 -2.87 -33.70 -38.29
CA ASN A 278 -1.88 -34.64 -38.81
C ASN A 278 -0.55 -33.91 -39.05
N VAL A 279 0.56 -34.55 -38.69
CA VAL A 279 1.89 -34.02 -39.01
C VAL A 279 2.17 -34.25 -40.49
N LYS A 280 2.79 -33.27 -41.14
CA LYS A 280 3.25 -33.40 -42.52
C LYS A 280 4.22 -34.58 -42.69
N PRO A 281 4.26 -35.24 -43.86
CA PRO A 281 5.26 -36.27 -44.15
C PRO A 281 6.67 -35.72 -43.97
N GLU A 282 7.62 -36.52 -43.47
CA GLU A 282 9.03 -36.12 -43.27
C GLU A 282 9.82 -35.90 -44.59
N ASP A 283 9.15 -35.87 -45.73
CA ASP A 283 9.78 -35.58 -47.01
C ASP A 283 10.28 -34.12 -47.00
N GLU A 284 11.61 -33.93 -47.02
CA GLU A 284 12.28 -32.62 -46.94
C GLU A 284 11.85 -31.63 -48.04
N ASP A 285 11.23 -32.13 -49.12
CA ASP A 285 10.74 -31.35 -50.27
C ASP A 285 9.26 -30.96 -50.18
N SER A 286 8.52 -31.37 -49.14
CA SER A 286 7.10 -31.02 -48.99
C SER A 286 6.91 -29.56 -48.58
N ALA A 287 6.24 -28.78 -49.42
CA ALA A 287 5.89 -27.39 -49.14
C ALA A 287 4.70 -27.24 -48.15
N CYS A 288 4.07 -28.34 -47.74
CA CYS A 288 2.93 -28.30 -46.82
C CYS A 288 3.38 -27.93 -45.41
N ASP A 289 2.50 -27.24 -44.67
CA ASP A 289 2.66 -27.00 -43.24
C ASP A 289 2.09 -28.14 -42.40
N PHE A 290 1.00 -28.74 -42.87
CA PHE A 290 0.27 -29.80 -42.19
C PHE A 290 0.24 -31.11 -42.98
N GLY A 291 -0.24 -32.18 -42.33
CA GLY A 291 -0.49 -33.47 -42.96
C GLY A 291 -1.92 -33.56 -43.47
N THR A 292 -2.09 -34.14 -44.65
CA THR A 292 -3.41 -34.34 -45.27
C THR A 292 -4.37 -35.10 -44.34
N GLY A 293 -5.61 -34.64 -44.27
CA GLY A 293 -6.70 -35.28 -43.54
C GLY A 293 -7.52 -34.33 -42.67
N PRO A 294 -8.55 -34.85 -41.98
CA PRO A 294 -9.44 -34.04 -41.18
C PRO A 294 -8.76 -33.56 -39.90
N VAL A 295 -9.02 -32.30 -39.52
CA VAL A 295 -8.70 -31.77 -38.20
C VAL A 295 -9.77 -32.27 -37.23
N GLN A 296 -9.36 -32.91 -36.13
CA GLN A 296 -10.31 -33.56 -35.22
C GLN A 296 -11.33 -32.59 -34.61
N SER A 297 -10.87 -31.41 -34.20
CA SER A 297 -11.74 -30.32 -33.78
C SER A 297 -11.05 -28.99 -34.00
N ALA A 298 -11.78 -28.01 -34.53
CA ALA A 298 -11.30 -26.66 -34.68
C ALA A 298 -12.35 -25.63 -34.28
N SER A 299 -11.86 -24.47 -33.86
CA SER A 299 -12.67 -23.33 -33.44
C SER A 299 -11.92 -22.05 -33.72
N TYR A 300 -12.65 -20.97 -33.95
CA TYR A 300 -12.03 -19.67 -34.20
C TYR A 300 -12.73 -18.54 -33.46
N THR A 301 -11.97 -17.49 -33.20
CA THR A 301 -12.45 -16.15 -32.88
C THR A 301 -11.99 -15.20 -33.97
N LYS A 302 -12.76 -14.13 -34.20
CA LYS A 302 -12.44 -13.15 -35.25
C LYS A 302 -12.84 -11.74 -34.83
N ILE A 303 -12.12 -10.76 -35.36
CA ILE A 303 -12.55 -9.37 -35.40
C ILE A 303 -12.62 -8.91 -36.85
N GLN A 304 -13.66 -8.16 -37.20
CA GLN A 304 -13.78 -7.43 -38.46
C GLN A 304 -13.85 -5.95 -38.14
N CYS A 305 -12.80 -5.22 -38.48
CA CYS A 305 -12.64 -3.83 -38.13
C CYS A 305 -12.67 -2.95 -39.39
N VAL A 306 -13.38 -1.83 -39.29
CA VAL A 306 -13.24 -0.71 -40.20
C VAL A 306 -12.42 0.36 -39.50
N VAL A 307 -11.22 0.61 -40.00
CA VAL A 307 -10.27 1.58 -39.45
C VAL A 307 -10.41 2.87 -40.25
N ARG A 308 -10.89 3.93 -39.60
CA ARG A 308 -11.22 5.22 -40.24
C ARG A 308 -10.33 6.33 -39.76
N ARG A 309 -9.89 7.16 -40.69
CA ARG A 309 -9.19 8.40 -40.39
C ARG A 309 -10.17 9.48 -39.96
N LEU A 310 -9.90 10.16 -38.85
CA LEU A 310 -10.78 11.21 -38.34
C LEU A 310 -10.61 12.53 -39.13
N PRO A 311 -11.70 13.20 -39.54
CA PRO A 311 -11.63 14.39 -40.38
C PRO A 311 -10.99 15.58 -39.65
N GLY A 312 -10.20 16.37 -40.39
CA GLY A 312 -9.56 17.60 -39.88
C GLY A 312 -8.27 17.37 -39.07
N ARG A 313 -7.75 16.14 -39.01
CA ARG A 313 -6.49 15.78 -38.35
C ARG A 313 -5.43 15.41 -39.40
N MET A 314 -4.69 16.42 -39.83
CA MET A 314 -3.79 16.40 -41.01
C MET A 314 -2.28 16.42 -40.64
N ASP A 315 -1.92 16.01 -39.42
CA ASP A 315 -0.49 15.89 -39.09
C ASP A 315 0.02 14.52 -39.55
N ASP A 316 0.28 14.39 -40.86
CA ASP A 316 0.72 13.14 -41.51
C ASP A 316 2.06 12.63 -40.99
N GLU A 317 2.87 13.49 -40.37
CA GLU A 317 4.23 13.13 -39.98
C GLU A 317 4.27 12.33 -38.66
N TYR A 318 3.36 12.65 -37.72
CA TYR A 318 3.35 12.11 -36.35
C TYR A 318 1.99 11.53 -35.94
N ALA A 319 1.39 10.75 -36.85
CA ALA A 319 0.14 10.01 -36.65
C ALA A 319 0.40 8.49 -36.69
N ALA A 320 -0.54 7.67 -36.22
CA ALA A 320 -0.47 6.21 -36.43
C ALA A 320 -0.60 5.86 -37.93
N PHE A 321 0.04 4.76 -38.37
CA PHE A 321 0.12 4.34 -39.78
C PHE A 321 -0.42 2.91 -39.98
N PRO A 322 -1.75 2.71 -39.84
CA PRO A 322 -2.38 1.41 -40.08
C PRO A 322 -2.33 0.98 -41.56
N ASP A 323 -2.14 1.92 -42.49
CA ASP A 323 -1.98 1.69 -43.93
C ASP A 323 -0.64 1.03 -44.30
N GLY A 324 0.40 1.21 -43.48
CA GLY A 324 1.70 0.54 -43.64
C GLY A 324 1.78 -0.86 -43.01
N MET A 325 0.65 -1.50 -42.75
CA MET A 325 0.58 -2.80 -42.07
C MET A 325 0.84 -3.96 -43.03
N VAL A 326 1.79 -4.83 -42.68
CA VAL A 326 2.03 -6.10 -43.36
C VAL A 326 1.24 -7.23 -42.66
N PRO A 327 0.22 -7.85 -43.28
CA PRO A 327 -0.65 -8.82 -42.62
C PRO A 327 0.08 -10.04 -42.05
N SER A 328 1.07 -10.58 -42.78
CA SER A 328 1.87 -11.73 -42.31
C SER A 328 2.67 -11.41 -41.05
N CYS A 329 3.20 -10.19 -40.94
CA CYS A 329 3.88 -9.71 -39.73
C CYS A 329 2.93 -9.58 -38.54
N LEU A 330 1.73 -9.06 -38.74
CA LEU A 330 0.72 -8.98 -37.68
C LEU A 330 0.34 -10.38 -37.18
N ALA A 331 0.08 -11.31 -38.09
CA ALA A 331 -0.25 -12.70 -37.75
C ALA A 331 0.89 -13.38 -36.98
N GLN A 332 2.13 -13.24 -37.45
CA GLN A 332 3.32 -13.80 -36.80
C GLN A 332 3.55 -13.19 -35.41
N ALA A 333 3.44 -11.87 -35.27
CA ALA A 333 3.58 -11.19 -34.00
C ALA A 333 2.50 -11.63 -33.00
N ALA A 334 1.24 -11.78 -33.46
CA ALA A 334 0.14 -12.26 -32.65
C ALA A 334 0.40 -13.68 -32.14
N VAL A 335 0.83 -14.61 -33.01
CA VAL A 335 1.23 -15.95 -32.58
C VAL A 335 2.31 -15.88 -31.52
N GLN A 336 3.42 -15.16 -31.76
CA GLN A 336 4.53 -15.06 -30.81
C GLN A 336 4.10 -14.51 -29.44
N ASN A 337 3.13 -13.59 -29.41
CA ASN A 337 2.59 -13.03 -28.17
C ASN A 337 1.79 -14.05 -27.36
N TYR A 338 1.00 -14.91 -28.01
CA TYR A 338 0.09 -15.85 -27.35
C TYR A 338 0.65 -17.28 -27.21
N GLN A 339 1.66 -17.64 -27.99
CA GLN A 339 2.19 -19.00 -28.10
C GLN A 339 2.67 -19.58 -26.76
N ALA A 340 3.36 -18.80 -25.93
CA ALA A 340 3.88 -19.29 -24.64
C ALA A 340 2.76 -19.75 -23.69
N ARG A 341 1.66 -18.98 -23.62
CA ARG A 341 0.47 -19.37 -22.83
C ARG A 341 -0.18 -20.61 -23.43
N PHE A 342 -0.39 -20.58 -24.75
CA PHE A 342 -1.02 -21.66 -25.50
C PHE A 342 -0.32 -23.02 -25.32
N ILE A 343 1.00 -23.06 -25.54
CA ILE A 343 1.81 -24.29 -25.36
C ILE A 343 1.75 -24.76 -23.90
N SER A 344 1.87 -23.83 -22.94
CA SER A 344 1.80 -24.19 -21.51
C SER A 344 0.46 -24.84 -21.14
N GLU A 345 -0.66 -24.35 -21.69
CA GLU A 345 -1.99 -24.93 -21.46
C GLU A 345 -2.10 -26.33 -22.08
N SER A 346 -1.66 -26.49 -23.34
CA SER A 346 -1.65 -27.77 -24.05
C SER A 346 -0.78 -28.85 -23.37
N VAL A 347 0.43 -28.49 -22.92
CA VAL A 347 1.35 -29.39 -22.18
C VAL A 347 0.72 -29.84 -20.86
N ASN A 348 0.00 -28.95 -20.17
CA ASN A 348 -0.65 -29.27 -18.90
C ASN A 348 -1.99 -30.03 -19.06
N GLY A 349 -2.35 -30.44 -20.28
CA GLY A 349 -3.59 -31.15 -20.56
C GLY A 349 -4.86 -30.31 -20.33
N LYS A 350 -4.71 -28.98 -20.31
CA LYS A 350 -5.85 -28.06 -20.27
C LYS A 350 -6.24 -27.73 -21.71
N PRO A 351 -7.54 -27.58 -22.02
CA PRO A 351 -7.94 -27.04 -23.31
C PRO A 351 -7.30 -25.65 -23.47
N PRO A 352 -6.52 -25.39 -24.53
CA PRO A 352 -5.90 -24.09 -24.73
C PRO A 352 -6.96 -23.00 -24.78
N GLY A 353 -6.75 -21.91 -24.02
CA GLY A 353 -7.66 -20.78 -24.00
C GLY A 353 -7.56 -20.01 -25.31
N ILE A 354 -8.64 -20.04 -26.10
CA ILE A 354 -8.74 -19.28 -27.36
C ILE A 354 -8.61 -17.78 -27.08
N VAL A 355 -7.95 -17.07 -28.00
CA VAL A 355 -7.75 -15.63 -27.89
C VAL A 355 -9.09 -14.92 -28.02
N ALA A 356 -9.50 -14.15 -27.01
CA ALA A 356 -10.77 -13.45 -27.06
C ALA A 356 -10.76 -12.36 -28.16
N PRO A 357 -11.91 -12.04 -28.79
CA PRO A 357 -11.97 -10.98 -29.80
C PRO A 357 -11.47 -9.62 -29.28
N GLU A 358 -11.75 -9.29 -28.03
CA GLU A 358 -11.29 -8.05 -27.40
C GLU A 358 -9.76 -8.01 -27.29
N ASP A 359 -9.14 -9.15 -26.97
CA ASP A 359 -7.69 -9.31 -26.93
C ASP A 359 -7.06 -9.17 -28.33
N LEU A 360 -7.76 -9.60 -29.40
CA LEU A 360 -7.33 -9.38 -30.78
C LEU A 360 -7.35 -7.90 -31.17
N VAL A 361 -8.39 -7.15 -30.77
CA VAL A 361 -8.44 -5.70 -31.00
C VAL A 361 -7.31 -5.02 -30.23
N ARG A 362 -7.17 -5.34 -28.93
CA ARG A 362 -6.12 -4.75 -28.09
C ARG A 362 -4.73 -5.08 -28.62
N PHE A 363 -4.48 -6.31 -29.03
CA PHE A 363 -3.20 -6.70 -29.61
C PHE A 363 -2.90 -5.93 -30.89
N THR A 364 -3.90 -5.74 -31.76
CA THR A 364 -3.74 -4.92 -32.98
C THR A 364 -3.32 -3.50 -32.64
N GLN A 365 -3.99 -2.85 -31.67
CA GLN A 365 -3.62 -1.51 -31.20
C GLN A 365 -2.20 -1.46 -30.64
N VAL A 366 -1.82 -2.44 -29.81
CA VAL A 366 -0.48 -2.56 -29.22
C VAL A 366 0.58 -2.77 -30.29
N TRP A 367 0.33 -3.66 -31.24
CA TRP A 367 1.26 -3.95 -32.33
C TRP A 367 1.48 -2.73 -33.21
N MET A 368 0.41 -2.02 -33.61
CA MET A 368 0.52 -0.78 -34.38
C MET A 368 1.29 0.30 -33.61
N ALA A 369 0.89 0.54 -32.35
CA ALA A 369 1.53 1.53 -31.49
C ALA A 369 3.04 1.27 -31.31
N THR A 370 3.43 0.01 -31.12
CA THR A 370 4.85 -0.35 -30.96
C THR A 370 5.61 -0.35 -32.28
N LYS A 371 5.02 -0.83 -33.38
CA LYS A 371 5.58 -0.75 -34.73
C LYS A 371 5.95 0.67 -35.11
N ASP A 372 5.02 1.60 -34.92
CA ASP A 372 5.16 2.98 -35.38
C ASP A 372 6.12 3.79 -34.49
N THR A 373 6.38 3.34 -33.25
CA THR A 373 7.24 4.05 -32.29
C THR A 373 8.66 3.48 -32.16
N GLN A 374 9.04 2.51 -33.00
CA GLN A 374 10.36 1.85 -32.94
C GLN A 374 11.56 2.81 -33.03
N ASN A 375 11.41 3.96 -33.69
CA ASN A 375 12.46 4.98 -33.80
C ASN A 375 12.68 5.80 -32.52
N LEU A 376 11.83 5.63 -31.51
CA LEU A 376 11.94 6.30 -30.21
C LEU A 376 12.04 7.83 -30.33
N LEU A 377 11.29 8.44 -31.26
CA LEU A 377 11.17 9.89 -31.30
C LEU A 377 10.45 10.39 -30.06
N THR A 378 11.21 10.87 -29.08
CA THR A 378 10.67 11.27 -27.79
C THR A 378 10.07 12.67 -27.86
N VAL A 379 8.81 12.80 -27.45
CA VAL A 379 8.10 14.07 -27.30
C VAL A 379 7.49 14.12 -25.90
N ALA A 380 7.44 15.30 -25.29
CA ALA A 380 6.73 15.50 -24.03
C ALA A 380 5.28 15.96 -24.31
N ARG A 381 4.29 15.30 -23.71
CA ARG A 381 2.89 15.73 -23.75
C ARG A 381 2.29 15.79 -22.35
N SER A 382 1.47 16.79 -22.10
CA SER A 382 0.72 16.91 -20.84
C SER A 382 -0.46 15.95 -20.86
N ILE A 383 -0.36 14.85 -20.12
CA ILE A 383 -1.44 13.86 -19.97
C ILE A 383 -1.76 13.62 -18.49
N SER A 384 -2.98 13.17 -18.22
CA SER A 384 -3.46 12.88 -16.88
C SER A 384 -2.75 11.67 -16.27
N VAL A 385 -2.00 11.90 -15.21
CA VAL A 385 -1.29 10.85 -14.45
C VAL A 385 -2.01 10.54 -13.15
N GLN A 386 -2.12 9.25 -12.86
CA GLN A 386 -2.59 8.78 -11.58
C GLN A 386 -1.48 8.93 -10.53
N VAL A 387 -1.49 10.04 -9.81
CA VAL A 387 -0.56 10.26 -8.69
C VAL A 387 -1.20 9.72 -7.41
N GLY A 388 -0.50 8.81 -6.73
CA GLY A 388 -0.89 8.33 -5.41
C GLY A 388 -0.88 9.47 -4.39
N ILE A 389 -2.00 9.64 -3.70
CA ILE A 389 -2.14 10.65 -2.64
C ILE A 389 -2.67 9.98 -1.37
N VAL A 390 -2.27 10.51 -0.22
CA VAL A 390 -2.84 10.10 1.06
C VAL A 390 -3.95 11.07 1.42
N GLN A 391 -5.13 10.53 1.70
CA GLN A 391 -6.27 11.28 2.18
C GLN A 391 -6.44 11.08 3.68
N LEU A 392 -6.76 12.16 4.38
CA LEU A 392 -7.00 12.17 5.81
C LEU A 392 -8.44 12.57 6.11
N SER A 393 -9.09 11.91 7.07
CA SER A 393 -10.49 12.18 7.41
C SER A 393 -10.64 13.56 8.05
N ALA A 394 -11.47 14.41 7.45
CA ALA A 394 -11.75 15.75 7.96
C ALA A 394 -12.37 15.73 9.37
N ALA A 395 -13.24 14.74 9.64
CA ALA A 395 -13.87 14.54 10.95
C ALA A 395 -12.83 14.19 12.03
N PHE A 396 -11.88 13.32 11.69
CA PHE A 396 -10.78 12.99 12.60
C PHE A 396 -9.90 14.21 12.88
N LEU A 397 -9.55 14.99 11.85
CA LEU A 397 -8.75 16.20 12.01
C LEU A 397 -9.47 17.25 12.89
N ALA A 398 -10.78 17.42 12.71
CA ALA A 398 -11.59 18.30 13.55
C ALA A 398 -11.62 17.85 15.02
N PHE A 399 -11.73 16.54 15.28
CA PHE A 399 -11.68 15.99 16.64
C PHE A 399 -10.31 16.22 17.29
N VAL A 400 -9.21 15.95 16.59
CA VAL A 400 -7.85 16.19 17.08
C VAL A 400 -7.63 17.67 17.40
N LEU A 401 -8.10 18.56 16.53
CA LEU A 401 -8.02 20.01 16.73
C LEU A 401 -8.82 20.45 17.96
N LEU A 402 -10.04 19.92 18.16
CA LEU A 402 -10.84 20.19 19.35
C LEU A 402 -10.13 19.75 20.63
N VAL A 403 -9.56 18.54 20.66
CA VAL A 403 -8.76 18.04 21.80
C VAL A 403 -7.56 18.95 22.06
N PHE A 404 -6.85 19.36 21.02
CA PHE A 404 -5.72 20.28 21.12
C PHE A 404 -6.12 21.64 21.72
N VAL A 405 -7.24 22.23 21.28
CA VAL A 405 -7.76 23.49 21.84
C VAL A 405 -8.10 23.34 23.32
N LEU A 406 -8.72 22.22 23.72
CA LEU A 406 -9.01 21.95 25.14
C LEU A 406 -7.74 21.82 25.98
N ILE A 407 -6.69 21.16 25.46
CA ILE A 407 -5.38 21.07 26.11
C ILE A 407 -4.78 22.47 26.30
N VAL A 408 -4.77 23.30 25.25
CA VAL A 408 -4.23 24.66 25.30
C VAL A 408 -5.00 25.53 26.29
N LEU A 409 -6.33 25.46 26.30
CA LEU A 409 -7.16 26.18 27.27
C LEU A 409 -6.87 25.72 28.71
N GLY A 410 -6.70 24.42 28.93
CA GLY A 410 -6.33 23.87 30.25
C GLY A 410 -4.94 24.34 30.70
N LEU A 411 -3.96 24.36 29.80
CA LEU A 411 -2.62 24.89 30.08
C LEU A 411 -2.62 26.40 30.35
N ALA A 412 -3.38 27.17 29.58
CA ALA A 412 -3.50 28.61 29.77
C ALA A 412 -4.17 28.94 31.10
N ALA A 413 -5.24 28.24 31.45
CA ALA A 413 -5.92 28.41 32.72
C ALA A 413 -5.04 27.95 33.91
N TYR A 414 -4.24 26.89 33.72
CA TYR A 414 -3.19 26.48 34.66
C TYR A 414 -2.15 27.59 34.88
N ALA A 415 -1.60 28.15 33.80
CA ALA A 415 -0.60 29.21 33.85
C ALA A 415 -1.15 30.48 34.50
N TYR A 416 -2.38 30.87 34.15
CA TYR A 416 -3.08 32.01 34.75
C TYR A 416 -3.29 31.80 36.27
N GLY A 417 -3.78 30.62 36.68
CA GLY A 417 -3.95 30.28 38.10
C GLY A 417 -2.64 30.31 38.87
N TYR A 418 -1.57 29.78 38.26
CA TYR A 418 -0.22 29.83 38.84
C TYR A 418 0.30 31.26 39.01
N LEU A 419 0.15 32.11 38.00
CA LEU A 419 0.58 33.51 38.07
C LEU A 419 -0.23 34.31 39.10
N ARG A 420 -1.55 34.14 39.14
CA ARG A 420 -2.45 34.86 40.06
C ARG A 420 -2.22 34.47 41.52
N HIS A 421 -1.92 33.20 41.79
CA HIS A 421 -1.74 32.67 43.15
C HIS A 421 -0.29 32.29 43.46
N ARG A 422 0.69 32.91 42.79
CA ARG A 422 2.11 32.54 42.86
C ARG A 422 2.66 32.42 44.28
N ARG A 423 2.22 33.28 45.20
CA ARG A 423 2.62 33.24 46.62
C ARG A 423 2.12 31.97 47.33
N VAL A 424 0.88 31.57 47.07
CA VAL A 424 0.25 30.36 47.62
C VAL A 424 0.85 29.09 47.01
N PHE A 425 1.27 29.14 45.74
CA PHE A 425 1.93 28.03 45.06
C PHE A 425 3.38 27.81 45.52
N LYS A 426 4.09 28.86 45.93
CA LYS A 426 5.47 28.73 46.41
C LYS A 426 5.55 28.09 47.79
N SER A 427 4.53 28.27 48.63
CA SER A 427 4.48 27.74 49.99
C SER A 427 3.77 26.39 50.10
N ARG A 428 3.36 25.77 48.99
CA ARG A 428 2.59 24.51 49.02
C ARG A 428 3.28 23.39 48.24
N PRO A 429 3.11 22.14 48.68
CA PRO A 429 3.62 20.94 48.02
C PRO A 429 3.14 20.86 46.56
N GLN A 430 4.10 20.70 45.64
CA GLN A 430 3.85 20.73 44.20
C GLN A 430 3.53 19.35 43.62
N SER A 431 3.91 18.29 44.32
CA SER A 431 3.67 16.90 43.95
C SER A 431 2.89 16.13 45.03
N LYS A 432 2.32 14.98 44.63
CA LYS A 432 1.73 13.99 45.55
C LYS A 432 2.74 13.52 46.60
N ILE A 433 4.01 13.38 46.21
CA ILE A 433 5.11 13.00 47.11
C ILE A 433 5.39 14.09 48.14
N ASP A 434 5.41 15.37 47.73
CA ASP A 434 5.61 16.47 48.67
C ASP A 434 4.53 16.49 49.76
N TRP A 435 3.27 16.19 49.40
CA TRP A 435 2.18 16.05 50.38
C TRP A 435 2.36 14.86 51.30
N MET A 436 2.79 13.72 50.78
CA MET A 436 3.06 12.55 51.61
C MET A 436 4.19 12.83 52.60
N ILE A 437 5.23 13.56 52.19
CA ILE A 437 6.32 13.96 53.09
C ILE A 437 5.82 14.92 54.17
N GLU A 438 5.03 15.93 53.80
CA GLU A 438 4.51 16.90 54.77
C GLU A 438 3.55 16.27 55.78
N THR A 439 2.72 15.32 55.36
CA THR A 439 1.84 14.56 56.27
C THR A 439 2.60 13.62 57.20
N ILE A 440 3.71 13.01 56.74
CA ILE A 440 4.60 12.18 57.57
C ILE A 440 5.34 13.05 58.60
N ASP A 441 5.84 14.22 58.19
CA ASP A 441 6.50 15.17 59.10
C ASP A 441 5.54 15.69 60.19
N GLU A 442 4.28 15.98 59.84
CA GLU A 442 3.25 16.39 60.81
C GLU A 442 2.87 15.29 61.79
N THR A 443 2.77 14.02 61.35
CA THR A 443 2.48 12.89 62.26
C THR A 443 3.65 12.57 63.18
N ARG A 444 4.89 12.77 62.72
CA ARG A 444 6.09 12.58 63.55
C ARG A 444 6.26 13.68 64.59
N GLY A 445 5.81 14.91 64.30
CA GLY A 445 5.77 16.02 65.26
C GLY A 445 4.66 15.91 66.31
N GLY A 446 3.62 15.11 66.07
CA GLY A 446 2.47 14.94 66.97
C GLY A 446 2.63 13.86 68.05
N HIS A 447 3.70 13.06 68.02
CA HIS A 447 3.94 11.96 68.96
C HIS A 447 5.07 12.26 69.97
N GLY A 448 5.22 13.54 70.31
CA GLY A 448 6.00 14.03 71.45
C GLY A 448 5.10 14.85 72.35
N GLY A 449 4.11 14.22 72.97
CA GLY A 449 3.28 14.80 74.01
C GLY A 449 3.71 14.25 75.38
N ASP A 450 3.91 15.18 76.31
CA ASP A 450 4.09 15.04 77.75
C ASP A 450 5.49 14.67 78.27
N GLU A 451 6.35 15.69 78.38
CA GLU A 451 6.98 16.03 79.67
C GLU A 451 7.31 17.54 79.73
N ASP A 452 6.72 18.19 80.73
CA ASP A 452 7.05 19.47 81.38
C ASP A 452 7.59 20.68 80.58
N GLY A 453 6.70 21.66 80.43
CA GLY A 453 6.89 23.00 81.00
C GLY A 453 8.19 23.74 80.74
N GLN A 454 8.33 24.36 79.56
CA GLN A 454 9.17 25.56 79.43
C GLN A 454 8.67 26.50 78.31
N PRO A 455 8.55 27.82 78.58
CA PRO A 455 8.07 28.76 77.59
C PRO A 455 9.11 28.98 76.48
N THR A 456 8.61 28.94 75.26
CA THR A 456 9.31 29.23 74.01
C THR A 456 9.94 30.63 73.99
N PRO A 457 11.16 30.80 73.43
CA PRO A 457 11.58 32.10 72.93
C PRO A 457 11.02 32.30 71.52
N ASN A 458 10.40 33.46 71.31
CA ASN A 458 9.99 33.97 70.00
C ASN A 458 11.16 33.89 69.00
N LEU A 459 11.02 33.08 67.96
CA LEU A 459 11.87 33.15 66.77
C LEU A 459 11.17 34.05 65.74
N GLN A 460 11.52 35.33 65.75
CA GLN A 460 11.36 36.20 64.59
C GLN A 460 12.25 35.65 63.47
N SER A 461 11.65 35.05 62.44
CA SER A 461 12.35 34.73 61.21
C SER A 461 12.36 35.94 60.29
N ASP A 462 13.50 36.64 60.28
CA ASP A 462 13.87 37.60 59.24
C ASP A 462 14.03 36.87 57.90
N GLU A 463 13.30 37.33 56.89
CA GLU A 463 13.51 37.00 55.49
C GLU A 463 14.82 37.62 55.00
N THR A 464 15.88 36.84 54.82
CA THR A 464 16.85 37.06 53.71
C THR A 464 17.87 35.93 53.62
N LYS A 465 17.75 35.08 52.58
CA LYS A 465 18.81 34.41 51.78
C LYS A 465 18.27 33.17 51.07
N THR A 466 17.50 33.39 49.99
CA THR A 466 17.19 32.36 48.99
C THR A 466 18.35 32.21 48.02
N GLY A 467 18.98 31.03 48.01
CA GLY A 467 19.96 30.64 46.99
C GLY A 467 20.71 29.34 47.31
N ARG A 468 20.94 29.04 48.60
CA ARG A 468 21.67 27.83 49.04
C ARG A 468 20.82 26.81 49.80
N ALA A 469 19.58 27.15 50.14
CA ALA A 469 18.66 26.32 50.93
C ALA A 469 17.86 25.30 50.10
N GLU A 470 17.63 25.53 48.81
CA GLU A 470 16.78 24.65 47.98
C GLU A 470 17.43 23.30 47.68
N ALA A 471 18.75 23.26 47.45
CA ALA A 471 19.48 21.99 47.26
C ALA A 471 19.50 21.14 48.55
N SER A 472 19.74 21.77 49.71
CA SER A 472 19.73 21.05 51.00
C SER A 472 18.33 20.58 51.42
N SER A 473 17.27 21.27 50.97
CA SER A 473 15.88 20.89 51.23
C SER A 473 15.49 19.64 50.45
N ALA A 474 15.89 19.55 49.17
CA ALA A 474 15.61 18.37 48.35
C ALA A 474 16.35 17.12 48.85
N GLU A 475 17.63 17.24 49.22
CA GLU A 475 18.40 16.14 49.83
C GLU A 475 17.86 15.73 51.20
N LYS A 476 17.49 16.69 52.06
CA LYS A 476 16.90 16.41 53.37
C LYS A 476 15.56 15.69 53.23
N ARG A 477 14.69 16.12 52.30
CA ARG A 477 13.42 15.46 52.00
C ARG A 477 13.59 14.03 51.47
N ARG A 478 14.60 13.81 50.62
CA ARG A 478 14.94 12.47 50.12
C ARG A 478 15.40 11.54 51.25
N SER A 479 16.27 12.04 52.14
CA SER A 479 16.73 11.28 53.31
C SER A 479 15.61 10.97 54.31
N LEU A 480 14.59 11.83 54.43
CA LEU A 480 13.43 11.57 55.29
C LEU A 480 12.53 10.48 54.72
N PHE A 481 12.38 10.43 53.39
CA PHE A 481 11.60 9.39 52.72
C PHE A 481 12.29 8.02 52.78
N GLU A 482 13.61 7.98 52.57
CA GLU A 482 14.40 6.74 52.64
C GLU A 482 14.47 6.17 54.07
N ASN A 483 14.28 7.00 55.11
CA ASN A 483 14.32 6.60 56.53
C ASN A 483 12.92 6.51 57.19
N ALA A 484 11.83 6.61 56.42
CA ALA A 484 10.49 6.47 56.97
C ALA A 484 10.18 4.99 57.26
N ILE A 485 10.03 4.64 58.55
CA ILE A 485 9.61 3.30 58.98
C ILE A 485 8.09 3.24 58.90
N TYR A 486 7.57 2.50 57.93
CA TYR A 486 6.14 2.23 57.83
C TYR A 486 5.72 1.22 58.91
N HIS A 487 5.15 1.71 60.01
CA HIS A 487 4.45 0.84 60.95
C HIS A 487 3.19 0.30 60.27
N LEU A 488 3.24 -0.96 59.84
CA LEU A 488 2.04 -1.69 59.50
C LEU A 488 1.29 -1.92 60.83
N ASP A 489 0.11 -1.30 61.00
CA ASP A 489 -0.71 -1.46 62.20
C ASP A 489 -0.99 -2.94 62.46
N ARG A 490 -0.25 -3.49 63.43
CA ARG A 490 -0.32 -4.89 63.85
C ARG A 490 -1.61 -5.18 64.61
N GLU A 491 -2.39 -4.15 64.94
CA GLU A 491 -3.65 -4.25 65.68
C GLU A 491 -4.80 -4.85 64.87
N VAL A 492 -4.72 -4.91 63.53
CA VAL A 492 -5.74 -5.60 62.71
C VAL A 492 -5.54 -7.13 62.69
N CYS A 493 -4.35 -7.64 63.05
CA CYS A 493 -4.12 -9.10 63.15
C CYS A 493 -4.46 -9.67 64.54
N ALA A 494 -4.48 -8.87 65.60
CA ALA A 494 -4.73 -9.34 66.96
C ALA A 494 -6.24 -9.56 67.27
N GLN A 495 -7.15 -8.98 66.49
CA GLN A 495 -8.59 -9.13 66.69
C GLN A 495 -9.22 -10.37 66.02
N ARG A 496 -8.44 -11.25 65.36
CA ARG A 496 -9.02 -12.38 64.61
C ARG A 496 -8.56 -13.79 64.98
N ASN A 497 -7.56 -14.00 65.84
CA ASN A 497 -7.24 -15.35 66.34
C ASN A 497 -6.32 -15.34 67.58
N PRO A 498 -6.70 -15.93 68.73
CA PRO A 498 -5.86 -15.93 69.94
C PRO A 498 -4.76 -17.01 69.99
N ASP A 499 -4.57 -17.84 68.97
CA ASP A 499 -3.64 -18.99 69.03
C ASP A 499 -2.18 -18.70 68.58
N CYS A 500 -1.77 -17.44 68.44
CA CYS A 500 -0.41 -17.09 68.01
C CYS A 500 0.61 -16.87 69.15
N VAL A 501 0.35 -17.39 70.36
CA VAL A 501 1.34 -17.38 71.45
C VAL A 501 1.51 -18.78 72.02
N ALA A 502 2.24 -19.62 71.30
CA ALA A 502 2.90 -20.78 71.88
C ALA A 502 4.14 -21.15 71.08
N ARG A 503 5.26 -21.33 71.79
CA ARG A 503 6.58 -21.79 71.34
C ARG A 503 7.53 -20.74 70.76
N SER A 504 8.07 -19.95 71.66
CA SER A 504 9.47 -19.52 71.59
C SER A 504 10.24 -20.20 72.72
N GLY A 505 11.34 -20.87 72.40
CA GLY A 505 12.39 -21.21 73.35
C GLY A 505 12.78 -22.69 73.43
N ALA A 506 13.75 -23.11 72.59
CA ALA A 506 14.85 -24.00 73.01
C ALA A 506 15.87 -24.19 71.86
N ASN A 507 17.04 -23.59 72.06
CA ASN A 507 18.42 -24.04 71.85
C ASN A 507 18.90 -24.90 70.65
N GLU A 508 20.05 -24.43 70.15
CA GLU A 508 21.30 -25.12 69.81
C GLU A 508 21.38 -26.20 68.70
N ALA A 509 22.28 -25.87 67.77
CA ALA A 509 23.40 -26.67 67.27
C ALA A 509 23.17 -27.69 66.14
N ASP A 510 23.95 -27.40 65.09
CA ASP A 510 24.77 -28.30 64.26
C ASP A 510 24.15 -29.20 63.18
N GLU A 511 25.01 -29.44 62.18
CA GLU A 511 24.96 -30.42 61.08
C GLU A 511 24.18 -30.09 59.78
N SER A 512 24.99 -29.85 58.74
CA SER A 512 24.80 -30.27 57.34
C SER A 512 25.27 -31.73 57.17
N PRO A 513 25.13 -32.45 56.03
CA PRO A 513 24.36 -32.23 54.79
C PRO A 513 23.63 -33.53 54.29
N GLU A 514 23.24 -33.56 52.99
CA GLU A 514 22.64 -34.66 52.19
C GLU A 514 21.12 -34.85 52.38
N GLY A 515 20.27 -35.11 51.39
CA GLY A 515 20.37 -35.45 49.96
C GLY A 515 18.97 -35.97 49.53
N LEU A 516 18.79 -36.20 48.22
CA LEU A 516 17.65 -36.89 47.55
C LEU A 516 16.46 -36.07 47.00
N LEU A 517 16.54 -35.88 45.68
CA LEU A 517 15.65 -36.38 44.61
C LEU A 517 14.12 -36.18 44.69
N GLY A 518 13.57 -35.71 43.56
CA GLY A 518 12.16 -35.71 43.17
C GLY A 518 11.88 -34.49 42.28
N GLU A 519 12.27 -34.49 41.01
CA GLU A 519 11.55 -35.10 39.88
C GLU A 519 10.13 -34.53 39.72
N GLY A 520 9.94 -33.75 38.65
CA GLY A 520 8.71 -33.03 38.37
C GLY A 520 8.82 -32.24 37.06
N ASP A 521 8.63 -32.96 35.96
CA ASP A 521 8.60 -32.47 34.58
C ASP A 521 7.60 -31.32 34.36
N SER A 522 8.01 -30.34 33.54
CA SER A 522 7.06 -29.59 32.71
C SER A 522 7.74 -28.98 31.48
N VAL A 523 7.69 -29.75 30.40
CA VAL A 523 7.31 -29.36 29.02
C VAL A 523 7.80 -28.00 28.52
N ARG A 524 8.81 -28.06 27.64
CA ARG A 524 9.29 -26.98 26.77
C ARG A 524 8.84 -27.27 25.34
N PRO A 525 8.22 -26.34 24.59
CA PRO A 525 7.99 -26.54 23.17
C PRO A 525 9.21 -26.09 22.35
N THR A 526 9.74 -27.03 21.59
CA THR A 526 10.75 -26.85 20.55
C THR A 526 10.07 -26.36 19.28
N THR A 527 10.50 -25.23 18.72
CA THR A 527 10.28 -24.90 17.31
C THR A 527 11.63 -24.64 16.64
N THR A 528 12.13 -25.71 16.03
CA THR A 528 13.15 -25.74 14.99
C THR A 528 12.65 -24.94 13.78
N LYS A 529 13.41 -23.95 13.31
CA LYS A 529 13.23 -23.40 11.97
C LYS A 529 14.59 -23.33 11.27
N THR A 530 14.72 -24.25 10.32
CA THR A 530 15.83 -24.51 9.42
C THR A 530 16.05 -23.33 8.48
N THR A 531 17.29 -22.87 8.41
CA THR A 531 17.85 -21.96 7.39
C THR A 531 18.00 -22.67 6.05
N PRO A 532 17.74 -22.02 4.91
CA PRO A 532 18.35 -22.38 3.65
C PRO A 532 19.52 -21.44 3.31
N ASN A 533 20.55 -22.08 2.76
CA ASN A 533 21.83 -21.54 2.33
C ASN A 533 21.68 -20.40 1.31
N ALA A 534 22.45 -19.33 1.51
CA ALA A 534 22.72 -18.31 0.51
C ALA A 534 23.94 -18.74 -0.30
N GLU A 535 23.69 -19.04 -1.58
CA GLU A 535 24.70 -19.18 -2.62
C GLU A 535 25.37 -17.84 -2.92
N LYS A 536 26.66 -17.95 -3.22
CA LYS A 536 27.63 -16.89 -3.43
C LYS A 536 27.71 -16.61 -4.94
N PRO A 537 27.60 -15.36 -5.44
CA PRO A 537 28.02 -15.04 -6.79
C PRO A 537 29.45 -14.51 -6.80
N SER A 538 30.22 -15.13 -7.67
CA SER A 538 31.59 -14.84 -8.11
C SER A 538 31.69 -13.57 -8.95
N ASP A 539 32.71 -12.77 -8.65
CA ASP A 539 33.60 -12.02 -9.54
C ASP A 539 33.03 -11.48 -10.86
N SER A 540 32.72 -10.18 -10.88
CA SER A 540 32.61 -9.37 -12.08
C SER A 540 33.97 -8.80 -12.48
N LEU A 541 34.45 -9.19 -13.65
CA LEU A 541 35.61 -8.62 -14.34
C LEU A 541 35.38 -7.16 -14.74
N ASP A 542 36.37 -6.33 -14.43
CA ASP A 542 36.60 -5.01 -15.04
C ASP A 542 36.78 -5.14 -16.56
N THR A 543 36.09 -4.30 -17.34
CA THR A 543 36.54 -3.95 -18.69
C THR A 543 36.32 -2.47 -18.93
N ARG A 544 37.44 -1.75 -19.00
CA ARG A 544 37.57 -0.34 -19.38
C ARG A 544 37.02 -0.12 -20.79
N VAL A 545 36.12 0.83 -20.94
CA VAL A 545 35.82 1.47 -22.23
C VAL A 545 36.70 2.70 -22.34
N SER A 546 37.66 2.64 -23.28
CA SER A 546 38.44 3.79 -23.72
C SER A 546 37.61 4.63 -24.68
N THR A 547 37.53 5.92 -24.38
CA THR A 547 37.11 7.00 -25.27
C THR A 547 38.15 7.17 -26.40
N GLU A 548 37.70 7.12 -27.65
CA GLU A 548 38.44 7.73 -28.76
C GLU A 548 37.48 8.42 -29.74
N VAL A 549 37.97 9.54 -30.25
CA VAL A 549 37.28 10.64 -30.92
C VAL A 549 37.53 10.53 -32.43
N VAL A 550 36.68 11.20 -33.22
CA VAL A 550 36.89 11.71 -34.60
C VAL A 550 36.27 10.87 -35.73
N GLY A 551 35.40 11.53 -36.50
CA GLY A 551 35.03 11.11 -37.85
C GLY A 551 33.79 11.79 -38.42
N ALA A 552 33.91 13.03 -38.91
CA ALA A 552 32.89 13.70 -39.72
C ALA A 552 32.80 13.09 -41.14
N PRO A 553 31.62 13.00 -41.77
CA PRO A 553 31.52 12.58 -43.16
C PRO A 553 31.60 13.76 -44.14
N ILE A 554 32.44 13.55 -45.16
CA ILE A 554 32.61 14.36 -46.37
C ILE A 554 31.50 13.99 -47.35
N VAL A 555 30.88 15.02 -47.94
CA VAL A 555 29.96 14.95 -49.10
C VAL A 555 30.78 14.86 -50.40
N PRO A 556 30.35 14.07 -51.40
CA PRO A 556 30.70 14.35 -52.79
C PRO A 556 29.48 14.74 -53.62
N ALA A 557 29.76 15.64 -54.57
CA ALA A 557 28.90 16.15 -55.63
C ALA A 557 28.65 15.14 -56.76
#